data_AF-A0A2U3Z2N3-F1
#
_entry.id   AF-A0A2U3Z2N3-F1
#
_cell.length_a   1.000
_cell.length_b   1.000
_cell.length_c   1.000
_cell.angle_alpha   90.00
_cell.angle_beta   90.00
_cell.angle_gamma   90.00
#
_symmetry.space_group_name_H-M   'P 1'
#
loop_
_entity.id
_entity.type
_entity.pdbx_description
1 polymer ?
#
loop_
_entity_poly.entity_id
_entity_poly.type
_entity_poly.pdbx_seq_one_letter_code
_entity_poly.pdbx_strand_id
1 'polypeptide(L)'
;MSHVVTIEEPQANPQVSQTRCGIRSGAWGNVSSNRQYDFLYDPLFIVSSEKDHTQANIQANLIRNRLRKVPRFRSMFSNLIHYPRYSLYWSKADPVPPFIRREWKGQEEKHREALGQLAITDKSFQMAKEAYEDPEITGRNRYKYFERPFLPFHQQMPFNVVFAATKTEAYIFPPTSSAKYPSVPSKYTVGTQTDYRDAEVQTDPYSPEYVVCQDSIPELLTLATLTWGRGLPAGQAEVEMIERAREKRAWEATLPCLSDTSQFEKRRRMMNAMERKEWAFREQEIEKLQEIRLEILKKLLRKRDENQNEVNMKHLNARWCQLQEAKEAKLARIQHTHVSAIRKLVGKGKNIEGKLERRNIIRDYCDYASQVYGPLSRLGRFPDNNSEDFVVKNHYLNTYEGLVELESCLPDFVTQPRIRPPKPKVATTKAGFLKRAARMDHELAEVHKIYYQSIRKKGSHVQVLSNLI
;
A
#
# COMPACT_ATOMS: atom_id res chain seq x y z
N MET A 1 -27.26 -23.01 -57.49
CA MET A 1 -25.96 -23.72 -57.41
C MET A 1 -25.19 -23.16 -56.22
N SER A 2 -25.34 -23.77 -55.05
CA SER A 2 -24.65 -23.37 -53.82
C SER A 2 -23.27 -24.01 -53.82
N HIS A 3 -22.23 -23.23 -54.09
CA HIS A 3 -20.85 -23.68 -53.97
C HIS A 3 -20.52 -23.91 -52.49
N VAL A 4 -20.56 -25.17 -52.08
CA VAL A 4 -19.98 -25.64 -50.82
C VAL A 4 -18.47 -25.68 -51.04
N VAL A 5 -17.75 -24.72 -50.47
CA VAL A 5 -16.28 -24.74 -50.42
C VAL A 5 -15.88 -25.64 -49.25
N THR A 6 -15.66 -26.93 -49.53
CA THR A 6 -14.95 -27.83 -48.61
C THR A 6 -13.48 -27.44 -48.61
N ILE A 7 -13.06 -26.75 -47.56
CA ILE A 7 -11.64 -26.55 -47.24
C ILE A 7 -11.17 -27.86 -46.59
N GLU A 8 -10.38 -28.65 -47.31
CA GLU A 8 -9.63 -29.74 -46.71
C GLU A 8 -8.53 -29.14 -45.81
N GLU A 9 -8.61 -29.40 -44.50
CA GLU A 9 -7.53 -29.03 -43.57
C GLU A 9 -6.29 -29.91 -43.85
N PRO A 10 -5.08 -29.34 -43.98
CA PRO A 10 -3.87 -30.14 -44.10
C PRO A 10 -3.67 -30.96 -42.82
N GLN A 11 -3.40 -32.25 -42.96
CA GLN A 11 -2.93 -33.08 -41.85
C GLN A 11 -1.63 -32.50 -41.32
N ALA A 12 -1.72 -31.83 -40.17
CA ALA A 12 -0.54 -31.42 -39.41
C ALA A 12 0.11 -32.68 -38.84
N ASN A 13 1.06 -33.27 -39.58
CA ASN A 13 2.05 -34.17 -39.01
C ASN A 13 2.95 -33.33 -38.10
N PRO A 14 2.95 -33.52 -36.77
CA PRO A 14 3.90 -32.85 -35.92
C PRO A 14 5.24 -33.58 -36.08
N GLN A 15 6.04 -33.19 -37.08
CA GLN A 15 7.47 -33.44 -37.02
C GLN A 15 8.05 -32.54 -35.91
N VAL A 16 8.02 -33.05 -34.68
CA VAL A 16 8.73 -32.43 -33.57
C VAL A 16 10.18 -32.91 -33.64
N SER A 17 11.06 -32.02 -34.09
CA SER A 17 12.49 -32.15 -33.84
C SER A 17 12.71 -32.17 -32.32
N GLN A 18 13.03 -33.33 -31.77
CA GLN A 18 13.47 -33.45 -30.38
C GLN A 18 14.76 -32.63 -30.22
N THR A 19 14.71 -31.55 -29.45
CA THR A 19 15.91 -30.92 -28.90
C THR A 19 16.59 -31.90 -27.96
N ARG A 20 17.56 -32.65 -28.50
CA ARG A 20 18.55 -33.41 -27.73
C ARG A 20 19.32 -32.45 -26.83
N CYS A 21 18.95 -32.39 -25.56
CA CYS A 21 19.91 -32.02 -24.52
C CYS A 21 20.82 -33.24 -24.33
N GLY A 22 22.02 -33.18 -24.90
CA GLY A 22 23.00 -34.26 -24.83
C GLY A 22 23.54 -34.42 -23.40
N ILE A 23 22.93 -35.29 -22.62
CA ILE A 23 23.59 -35.92 -21.47
C ILE A 23 24.14 -37.25 -21.98
N ARG A 24 25.47 -37.41 -21.91
CA ARG A 24 26.15 -38.66 -22.24
C ARG A 24 25.60 -39.78 -21.37
N SER A 25 24.95 -40.77 -21.97
CA SER A 25 24.50 -41.97 -21.29
C SER A 25 25.69 -42.91 -21.06
N GLY A 26 26.30 -42.83 -19.88
CA GLY A 26 26.92 -44.01 -19.28
C GLY A 26 25.82 -45.04 -19.01
N ALA A 27 26.11 -46.30 -19.30
CA ALA A 27 25.17 -47.42 -19.27
C ALA A 27 24.31 -47.41 -18.01
N TRP A 28 23.03 -47.06 -18.12
CA TRP A 28 21.90 -47.43 -17.25
C TRP A 28 20.66 -47.49 -18.14
N GLY A 29 19.75 -48.43 -17.86
CA GLY A 29 18.69 -48.90 -18.76
C GLY A 29 17.77 -47.80 -19.29
N ASN A 30 17.06 -48.13 -20.38
CA ASN A 30 16.10 -47.25 -21.06
C ASN A 30 15.13 -46.60 -20.05
N VAL A 31 15.41 -45.37 -19.64
CA VAL A 31 14.48 -44.55 -18.87
C VAL A 31 13.36 -44.17 -19.84
N SER A 32 12.16 -44.72 -19.60
CA SER A 32 10.97 -44.32 -20.34
C SER A 32 10.83 -42.80 -20.28
N SER A 33 10.55 -42.16 -21.42
CA SER A 33 10.31 -40.71 -21.44
C SER A 33 9.10 -40.37 -20.56
N ASN A 34 9.26 -39.41 -19.65
CA ASN A 34 8.18 -38.89 -18.82
C ASN A 34 6.98 -38.49 -19.70
N ARG A 35 5.77 -38.91 -19.30
CA ARG A 35 4.52 -38.49 -19.94
C ARG A 35 4.26 -37.03 -19.62
N GLN A 36 3.54 -36.38 -20.51
CA GLN A 36 3.34 -34.94 -20.54
C GLN A 36 2.72 -34.33 -19.26
N TYR A 37 1.92 -35.08 -18.51
CA TYR A 37 1.30 -34.64 -17.25
C TYR A 37 1.79 -35.40 -16.02
N ASP A 38 2.95 -36.08 -16.12
CA ASP A 38 3.51 -36.77 -14.95
C ASP A 38 3.78 -35.78 -13.81
N PHE A 39 4.09 -34.51 -14.10
CA PHE A 39 4.23 -33.45 -13.09
C PHE A 39 2.97 -33.16 -12.24
N LEU A 40 1.80 -33.63 -12.68
CA LEU A 40 0.51 -33.39 -12.03
C LEU A 40 0.00 -34.63 -11.28
N TYR A 41 0.29 -35.84 -11.79
CA TYR A 41 -0.33 -37.07 -11.30
C TYR A 41 0.66 -38.16 -10.89
N ASP A 42 1.95 -38.04 -11.24
CA ASP A 42 2.96 -39.03 -10.86
C ASP A 42 3.60 -38.63 -9.51
N PRO A 43 3.37 -39.40 -8.42
CA PRO A 43 3.97 -39.11 -7.12
C PRO A 43 5.49 -39.29 -7.10
N LEU A 44 6.07 -39.95 -8.12
CA LEU A 44 7.52 -40.14 -8.27
C LEU A 44 8.17 -39.03 -9.12
N PHE A 45 7.38 -38.08 -9.63
CA PHE A 45 7.90 -36.96 -10.39
C PHE A 45 8.61 -35.96 -9.47
N ILE A 46 9.94 -35.94 -9.54
CA ILE A 46 10.80 -35.07 -8.75
C ILE A 46 11.49 -34.08 -9.66
N VAL A 47 11.52 -32.83 -9.24
CA VAL A 47 12.16 -31.73 -9.97
C VAL A 47 13.05 -30.93 -9.02
N SER A 48 14.16 -30.40 -9.54
CA SER A 48 15.14 -29.61 -8.79
C SER A 48 14.59 -28.32 -8.18
N SER A 49 13.59 -27.70 -8.79
CA SER A 49 13.03 -26.43 -8.34
C SER A 49 11.56 -26.23 -8.71
N GLU A 50 10.89 -25.31 -8.01
CA GLU A 50 9.54 -24.86 -8.35
C GLU A 50 9.49 -24.26 -9.77
N LYS A 51 10.55 -23.56 -10.19
CA LYS A 51 10.65 -22.99 -11.54
C LYS A 51 10.58 -24.07 -12.61
N ASP A 52 11.31 -25.15 -12.41
CA ASP A 52 11.34 -26.27 -13.35
C ASP A 52 10.00 -27.03 -13.36
N HIS A 53 9.29 -27.10 -12.22
CA HIS A 53 7.91 -27.63 -12.16
C HIS A 53 6.93 -26.74 -12.95
N THR A 54 7.03 -25.42 -12.78
CA THR A 54 6.25 -24.47 -13.60
C THR A 54 6.60 -24.56 -15.08
N GLN A 55 7.87 -24.84 -15.42
CA GLN A 55 8.30 -25.03 -16.79
C GLN A 55 7.72 -26.31 -17.41
N ALA A 56 7.65 -27.41 -16.65
CA ALA A 56 6.98 -28.64 -17.09
C ALA A 56 5.49 -28.39 -17.34
N ASN A 57 4.82 -27.64 -16.47
CA ASN A 57 3.43 -27.22 -16.66
C ASN A 57 3.24 -26.36 -17.93
N ILE A 58 4.14 -25.39 -18.16
CA ILE A 58 4.12 -24.55 -19.36
C ILE A 58 4.32 -25.41 -20.63
N GLN A 59 5.31 -26.31 -20.63
CA GLN A 59 5.55 -27.22 -21.76
C GLN A 59 4.34 -28.10 -22.06
N ALA A 60 3.70 -28.64 -21.02
CA ALA A 60 2.50 -29.46 -21.17
C ALA A 60 1.33 -28.66 -21.79
N ASN A 61 1.13 -27.42 -21.37
CA ASN A 61 0.10 -26.54 -21.93
C ASN A 61 0.42 -26.10 -23.37
N LEU A 62 1.67 -25.81 -23.69
CA LEU A 62 2.07 -25.42 -25.06
C LEU A 62 1.86 -26.56 -26.07
N ILE A 63 2.20 -27.79 -25.70
CA ILE A 63 2.07 -28.95 -26.58
C ILE A 63 0.60 -29.38 -26.74
N ARG A 64 -0.28 -29.13 -25.75
CA ARG A 64 -1.68 -29.59 -25.74
C ARG A 64 -2.72 -28.48 -25.64
N ASN A 65 -2.42 -27.23 -25.99
CA ASN A 65 -3.46 -26.19 -26.14
C ASN A 65 -4.37 -26.56 -27.32
N ARG A 66 -5.28 -27.49 -27.04
CA ARG A 66 -6.28 -28.07 -27.95
C ARG A 66 -7.49 -27.14 -28.03
N LEU A 67 -7.59 -26.11 -27.22
CA LEU A 67 -8.69 -25.14 -27.30
C LEU A 67 -8.51 -24.21 -28.51
N ARG A 68 -9.35 -24.38 -29.53
CA ARG A 68 -9.46 -23.49 -30.69
C ARG A 68 -10.59 -22.48 -30.49
N LYS A 69 -10.33 -21.21 -30.79
CA LYS A 69 -11.39 -20.18 -30.90
C LYS A 69 -12.02 -20.32 -32.28
N VAL A 70 -13.31 -20.61 -32.33
CA VAL A 70 -14.10 -20.68 -33.57
C VAL A 70 -15.08 -19.51 -33.56
N PRO A 71 -15.01 -18.59 -34.54
CA PRO A 71 -15.90 -17.43 -34.58
C PRO A 71 -17.35 -17.87 -34.79
N ARG A 72 -18.28 -17.23 -34.07
CA ARG A 72 -19.71 -17.37 -34.32
C ARG A 72 -20.11 -16.35 -35.37
N PHE A 73 -20.21 -16.76 -36.63
CA PHE A 73 -20.43 -15.82 -37.75
C PHE A 73 -21.63 -14.88 -37.58
N ARG A 74 -22.72 -15.34 -36.95
CA ARG A 74 -23.91 -14.51 -36.68
C ARG A 74 -23.68 -13.38 -35.67
N SER A 75 -22.75 -13.57 -34.73
CA SER A 75 -22.46 -12.64 -33.63
C SER A 75 -20.98 -12.22 -33.62
N MET A 76 -20.28 -12.33 -34.75
CA MET A 76 -18.82 -12.17 -34.82
C MET A 76 -18.34 -10.77 -34.38
N PHE A 77 -19.19 -9.77 -34.53
CA PHE A 77 -18.91 -8.37 -34.20
C PHE A 77 -19.58 -7.90 -32.89
N SER A 78 -20.28 -8.76 -32.15
CA SER A 78 -20.90 -8.37 -30.89
C SER A 78 -19.91 -8.39 -29.72
N ASN A 79 -19.97 -7.36 -28.90
CA ASN A 79 -19.21 -7.24 -27.66
C ASN A 79 -20.03 -7.66 -26.43
N LEU A 80 -21.30 -8.02 -26.60
CA LEU A 80 -22.21 -8.39 -25.51
C LEU A 80 -21.86 -9.78 -24.94
N ILE A 81 -21.92 -9.92 -23.62
CA ILE A 81 -21.63 -11.19 -22.92
C ILE A 81 -22.59 -12.30 -23.37
N HIS A 82 -23.87 -11.97 -23.52
CA HIS A 82 -24.92 -12.91 -23.94
C HIS A 82 -24.87 -13.28 -25.43
N TYR A 83 -24.15 -12.49 -26.25
CA TYR A 83 -23.92 -12.77 -27.66
C TYR A 83 -22.41 -12.84 -27.92
N PRO A 84 -21.75 -13.97 -27.59
CA PRO A 84 -20.32 -14.07 -27.74
C PRO A 84 -19.92 -14.12 -29.22
N ARG A 85 -18.84 -13.42 -29.54
CA ARG A 85 -18.24 -13.33 -30.90
C ARG A 85 -17.52 -14.59 -31.35
N TYR A 86 -17.12 -15.44 -30.41
CA TYR A 86 -16.52 -16.74 -30.69
C TYR A 86 -16.93 -17.76 -29.62
N SER A 87 -16.83 -19.03 -29.97
CA SER A 87 -16.94 -20.17 -29.05
C SER A 87 -15.60 -20.90 -28.97
N LEU A 88 -15.30 -21.47 -27.81
CA LEU A 88 -14.09 -22.25 -27.58
C LEU A 88 -14.40 -23.73 -27.84
N TYR A 89 -13.61 -24.38 -28.69
CA TYR A 89 -13.75 -25.80 -29.02
C TYR A 89 -12.50 -26.56 -28.65
N TRP A 90 -12.64 -27.77 -28.13
CA TRP A 90 -11.54 -28.72 -28.04
C TRP A 90 -11.18 -29.25 -29.43
N SER A 91 -9.87 -29.32 -29.70
CA SER A 91 -9.29 -29.75 -30.97
C SER A 91 -9.73 -31.17 -31.27
N LYS A 92 -9.98 -31.45 -32.55
CA LYS A 92 -10.40 -32.77 -33.00
C LYS A 92 -9.35 -33.86 -32.78
N ALA A 93 -8.11 -33.49 -32.46
CA ALA A 93 -7.01 -34.38 -32.11
C ALA A 93 -7.17 -35.06 -30.73
N ASP A 94 -8.17 -34.68 -29.93
CA ASP A 94 -8.49 -35.37 -28.67
C ASP A 94 -9.29 -36.66 -28.95
N PRO A 95 -8.95 -37.81 -28.33
CA PRO A 95 -9.61 -39.10 -28.59
C PRO A 95 -10.96 -39.20 -27.86
N VAL A 96 -11.77 -38.15 -27.93
CA VAL A 96 -13.10 -38.09 -27.33
C VAL A 96 -14.12 -38.45 -28.41
N PRO A 97 -15.05 -39.39 -28.17
CA PRO A 97 -16.09 -39.75 -29.12
C PRO A 97 -16.88 -38.55 -29.68
N PRO A 98 -17.31 -38.59 -30.95
CA PRO A 98 -17.90 -37.43 -31.64
C PRO A 98 -19.24 -36.96 -31.06
N PHE A 99 -19.96 -37.81 -30.33
CA PHE A 99 -21.24 -37.46 -29.70
C PHE A 99 -21.08 -36.61 -28.44
N ILE A 100 -19.88 -36.56 -27.85
CA ILE A 100 -19.60 -35.72 -26.68
C ILE A 100 -19.35 -34.29 -27.16
N ARG A 101 -20.10 -33.33 -26.61
CA ARG A 101 -19.97 -31.92 -26.96
C ARG A 101 -18.54 -31.44 -26.67
N ARG A 102 -17.83 -31.02 -27.73
CA ARG A 102 -16.46 -30.47 -27.67
C ARG A 102 -16.42 -28.96 -27.45
N GLU A 103 -17.59 -28.32 -27.37
CA GLU A 103 -17.73 -26.91 -27.04
C GLU A 103 -17.45 -26.68 -25.56
N TRP A 104 -16.45 -25.85 -25.28
CA TRP A 104 -16.27 -25.27 -23.96
C TRP A 104 -17.27 -24.12 -23.78
N LYS A 105 -18.41 -24.46 -23.18
CA LYS A 105 -19.34 -23.51 -22.58
C LYS A 105 -18.82 -23.21 -21.18
N GLY A 106 -18.59 -21.95 -20.86
CA GLY A 106 -18.02 -21.53 -19.57
C GLY A 106 -18.83 -22.04 -18.37
N GLN A 107 -18.30 -21.87 -17.13
CA GLN A 107 -19.00 -22.32 -15.93
C GLN A 107 -20.41 -21.70 -15.78
N GLU A 108 -20.57 -20.43 -16.15
CA GLU A 108 -21.83 -19.69 -16.08
C GLU A 108 -22.89 -20.25 -17.06
N GLU A 109 -22.51 -20.51 -18.32
CA GLU A 109 -23.42 -21.12 -19.30
C GLU A 109 -23.84 -22.53 -18.92
N LYS A 110 -22.91 -23.34 -18.37
CA LYS A 110 -23.22 -24.69 -17.86
C LYS A 110 -24.21 -24.64 -16.71
N HIS A 111 -24.03 -23.71 -15.77
CA HIS A 111 -24.96 -23.51 -14.67
C HIS A 111 -26.34 -23.13 -15.17
N ARG A 112 -26.43 -22.21 -16.15
CA ARG A 112 -27.70 -21.81 -16.77
C ARG A 112 -28.38 -22.94 -17.54
N GLU A 113 -27.64 -23.76 -18.28
CA GLU A 113 -28.19 -24.95 -18.95
C GLU A 113 -28.69 -26.00 -17.94
N ALA A 114 -27.96 -26.22 -16.84
CA ALA A 114 -28.38 -27.12 -15.78
C ALA A 114 -29.67 -26.62 -15.09
N LEU A 115 -29.76 -25.32 -14.79
CA LEU A 115 -31.00 -24.71 -14.30
C LEU A 115 -32.14 -24.83 -15.33
N GLY A 116 -31.84 -24.69 -16.62
CA GLY A 116 -32.81 -24.92 -17.70
C GLY A 116 -33.28 -26.38 -17.77
N GLN A 117 -32.39 -27.35 -17.58
CA GLN A 117 -32.76 -28.77 -17.51
C GLN A 117 -33.61 -29.06 -16.27
N LEU A 118 -33.27 -28.46 -15.13
CA LEU A 118 -34.07 -28.55 -13.90
C LEU A 118 -35.46 -27.92 -14.08
N ALA A 119 -35.57 -26.81 -14.81
CA ALA A 119 -36.86 -26.20 -15.16
C ALA A 119 -37.73 -27.08 -16.07
N ILE A 120 -37.11 -27.94 -16.89
CA ILE A 120 -37.82 -28.89 -17.76
C ILE A 120 -38.30 -30.09 -16.95
N THR A 121 -37.50 -30.59 -16.00
CA THR A 121 -37.87 -31.73 -15.14
C THR A 121 -38.86 -31.34 -14.05
N ASP A 122 -38.67 -30.18 -13.41
CA ASP A 122 -39.47 -29.70 -12.29
C ASP A 122 -40.36 -28.53 -12.71
N LYS A 123 -41.65 -28.81 -12.96
CA LYS A 123 -42.64 -27.77 -13.34
C LYS A 123 -42.89 -26.70 -12.27
N SER A 124 -42.48 -26.94 -11.02
CA SER A 124 -42.57 -25.99 -9.92
C SER A 124 -41.44 -24.95 -9.93
N PHE A 125 -40.35 -25.20 -10.66
CA PHE A 125 -39.21 -24.30 -10.70
C PHE A 125 -39.46 -23.15 -11.70
N GLN A 126 -39.68 -21.96 -11.17
CA GLN A 126 -39.80 -20.75 -11.99
C GLN A 126 -38.40 -20.17 -12.23
N MET A 127 -37.92 -20.27 -13.47
CA MET A 127 -36.71 -19.56 -13.91
C MET A 127 -36.91 -18.05 -13.71
N ALA A 128 -35.99 -17.42 -12.98
CA ALA A 128 -35.95 -15.96 -12.89
C ALA A 128 -35.80 -15.36 -14.29
N LYS A 129 -36.76 -14.53 -14.71
CA LYS A 129 -36.65 -13.77 -15.97
C LYS A 129 -35.50 -12.78 -15.81
N GLU A 130 -34.58 -12.78 -16.76
CA GLU A 130 -33.55 -11.73 -16.88
C GLU A 130 -34.25 -10.41 -17.23
N ALA A 131 -34.63 -9.65 -16.20
CA ALA A 131 -35.11 -8.29 -16.36
C ALA A 131 -33.89 -7.37 -16.56
N TYR A 132 -33.83 -6.69 -17.69
CA TYR A 132 -32.84 -5.64 -17.92
C TYR A 132 -33.37 -4.36 -17.30
N GLU A 133 -32.73 -3.86 -16.26
CA GLU A 133 -33.07 -2.52 -15.76
C GLU A 133 -32.66 -1.47 -16.82
N ASP A 134 -33.65 -0.68 -17.25
CA ASP A 134 -33.56 0.49 -18.13
C ASP A 134 -32.73 0.34 -19.42
N PRO A 135 -33.34 -0.10 -20.55
CA PRO A 135 -32.65 -0.31 -21.84
C PRO A 135 -32.25 0.99 -22.58
N GLU A 136 -32.26 2.15 -21.94
CA GLU A 136 -31.93 3.43 -22.57
C GLU A 136 -30.40 3.59 -22.74
N ILE A 137 -29.91 3.13 -23.89
CA ILE A 137 -28.50 3.23 -24.31
C ILE A 137 -28.10 4.71 -24.52
N THR A 138 -29.06 5.55 -24.89
CA THR A 138 -28.89 6.98 -25.16
C THR A 138 -29.54 7.82 -24.06
N GLY A 139 -28.76 8.26 -23.07
CA GLY A 139 -29.28 9.12 -22.00
C GLY A 139 -28.43 9.10 -20.73
N ARG A 140 -29.11 9.17 -19.58
CA ARG A 140 -28.48 9.20 -18.24
C ARG A 140 -27.64 7.95 -17.94
N ASN A 141 -28.04 6.80 -18.45
CA ASN A 141 -27.36 5.51 -18.27
C ASN A 141 -26.23 5.26 -19.29
N ARG A 142 -25.91 6.23 -20.17
CA ARG A 142 -24.88 6.07 -21.21
C ARG A 142 -23.54 5.58 -20.62
N TYR A 143 -23.12 6.09 -19.48
CA TYR A 143 -21.86 5.67 -18.84
C TYR A 143 -21.81 4.18 -18.41
N LYS A 144 -22.95 3.49 -18.28
CA LYS A 144 -23.02 2.05 -17.95
C LYS A 144 -22.73 1.15 -19.15
N TYR A 145 -22.93 1.64 -20.37
CA TYR A 145 -22.79 0.86 -21.62
C TYR A 145 -21.50 1.18 -22.40
N PHE A 146 -20.77 2.21 -21.99
CA PHE A 146 -19.44 2.52 -22.51
C PHE A 146 -18.42 1.94 -21.53
N GLU A 147 -17.97 0.71 -21.78
CA GLU A 147 -16.76 0.23 -21.12
C GLU A 147 -15.59 1.11 -21.55
N ARG A 148 -14.88 1.70 -20.58
CA ARG A 148 -13.43 1.96 -20.78
C ARG A 148 -12.85 0.63 -21.23
N PRO A 149 -12.00 0.56 -22.27
CA PRO A 149 -11.38 -0.69 -22.64
C PRO A 149 -10.67 -1.23 -21.39
N PHE A 150 -11.30 -2.21 -20.75
CA PHE A 150 -10.67 -3.03 -19.76
C PHE A 150 -9.65 -3.78 -20.59
N LEU A 151 -8.39 -3.34 -20.56
CA LEU A 151 -7.28 -4.08 -21.14
C LEU A 151 -7.39 -5.45 -20.47
N PRO A 152 -7.91 -6.48 -21.17
CA PRO A 152 -7.94 -7.77 -20.53
C PRO A 152 -6.46 -8.06 -20.36
N PHE A 153 -6.04 -8.30 -19.12
CA PHE A 153 -5.00 -9.28 -18.89
C PHE A 153 -5.56 -10.61 -19.40
N HIS A 154 -5.76 -10.73 -20.71
CA HIS A 154 -5.58 -11.99 -21.38
C HIS A 154 -4.13 -12.26 -21.07
N GLN A 155 -3.90 -13.11 -20.08
CA GLN A 155 -2.67 -13.86 -19.99
C GLN A 155 -2.65 -14.72 -21.26
N GLN A 156 -2.45 -14.09 -22.44
CA GLN A 156 -1.69 -14.71 -23.49
C GLN A 156 -0.41 -15.06 -22.77
N MET A 157 -0.26 -16.32 -22.36
CA MET A 157 1.04 -16.85 -22.03
C MET A 157 1.95 -16.33 -23.15
N PRO A 158 2.95 -15.50 -22.84
CA PRO A 158 3.75 -14.91 -23.88
C PRO A 158 4.33 -16.07 -24.67
N PHE A 159 4.00 -16.15 -25.96
CA PHE A 159 4.90 -16.83 -26.88
C PHE A 159 6.26 -16.19 -26.63
N ASN A 160 7.30 -17.01 -26.46
CA ASN A 160 8.67 -16.54 -26.31
C ASN A 160 9.12 -15.83 -27.62
N VAL A 161 8.58 -14.66 -27.85
CA VAL A 161 9.14 -13.57 -28.60
C VAL A 161 9.17 -12.46 -27.57
N VAL A 162 10.37 -12.15 -27.10
CA VAL A 162 10.64 -11.17 -26.07
C VAL A 162 10.20 -9.80 -26.58
N PHE A 163 8.93 -9.45 -26.37
CA PHE A 163 8.55 -8.05 -26.33
C PHE A 163 9.09 -7.49 -25.02
N ALA A 164 9.86 -6.41 -25.12
CA ALA A 164 10.37 -5.69 -23.97
C ALA A 164 9.23 -5.40 -22.98
N ALA A 165 9.46 -5.65 -21.70
CA ALA A 165 8.54 -5.24 -20.65
C ALA A 165 8.40 -3.72 -20.71
N THR A 166 7.31 -3.23 -21.29
CA THR A 166 6.91 -1.83 -21.16
C THR A 166 6.60 -1.62 -19.69
N LYS A 167 7.48 -0.88 -19.02
CA LYS A 167 7.19 -0.33 -17.69
C LYS A 167 5.88 0.43 -17.82
N THR A 168 4.82 -0.09 -17.20
CA THR A 168 3.62 0.70 -16.92
C THR A 168 4.02 1.70 -15.84
N GLU A 169 4.61 2.82 -16.27
CA GLU A 169 4.65 4.01 -15.44
C GLU A 169 3.20 4.40 -15.18
N ALA A 170 2.80 4.35 -13.91
CA ALA A 170 1.51 4.87 -13.50
C ALA A 170 1.46 6.35 -13.91
N TYR A 171 0.60 6.69 -14.86
CA TYR A 171 0.31 8.06 -15.20
C TYR A 171 -0.34 8.71 -13.96
N ILE A 172 0.49 9.38 -13.16
CA ILE A 172 0.04 10.20 -12.06
C ILE A 172 -0.63 11.40 -12.70
N PHE A 173 -1.97 11.44 -12.65
CA PHE A 173 -2.68 12.68 -12.88
C PHE A 173 -2.14 13.71 -11.88
N PRO A 174 -1.68 14.89 -12.31
CA PRO A 174 -1.25 15.91 -11.38
C PRO A 174 -2.44 16.23 -10.44
N PRO A 175 -2.18 16.40 -9.13
CA PRO A 175 -3.25 16.68 -8.18
C PRO A 175 -3.97 17.95 -8.61
N THR A 176 -5.31 17.94 -8.49
CA THR A 176 -6.17 19.10 -8.69
C THR A 176 -5.82 20.17 -7.67
N SER A 177 -4.79 20.95 -7.97
CA SER A 177 -4.46 22.18 -7.26
C SER A 177 -5.53 23.21 -7.59
N SER A 178 -6.06 23.79 -6.52
CA SER A 178 -7.04 24.88 -6.49
C SER A 178 -6.96 25.82 -7.68
N ALA A 179 -8.12 26.09 -8.27
CA ALA A 179 -8.36 27.14 -9.25
C ALA A 179 -7.62 28.45 -8.90
N LYS A 180 -6.49 28.68 -9.58
CA LYS A 180 -5.95 30.01 -9.81
C LYS A 180 -5.87 30.16 -11.32
N TYR A 181 -6.84 30.87 -11.87
CA TYR A 181 -6.79 31.32 -13.25
C TYR A 181 -5.45 32.02 -13.49
N PRO A 182 -4.75 31.73 -14.61
CA PRO A 182 -3.58 32.53 -14.97
C PRO A 182 -4.04 33.98 -15.18
N SER A 183 -3.31 34.95 -14.59
CA SER A 183 -3.59 36.36 -14.78
C SER A 183 -3.46 36.70 -16.26
N VAL A 184 -4.53 37.19 -16.87
CA VAL A 184 -4.55 37.65 -18.26
C VAL A 184 -3.53 38.80 -18.39
N PRO A 185 -2.50 38.69 -19.25
CA PRO A 185 -1.58 39.80 -19.47
C PRO A 185 -2.33 40.95 -20.18
N SER A 186 -2.23 42.18 -19.66
CA SER A 186 -2.93 43.38 -20.16
C SER A 186 -2.32 43.99 -21.43
N LYS A 187 -1.64 43.19 -22.25
CA LYS A 187 -1.04 43.66 -23.50
C LYS A 187 -1.95 43.22 -24.65
N TYR A 188 -2.61 44.19 -25.27
CA TYR A 188 -3.31 43.96 -26.53
C TYR A 188 -2.26 43.90 -27.64
N THR A 189 -2.03 42.71 -28.19
CA THR A 189 -1.29 42.55 -29.44
C THR A 189 -2.29 42.79 -30.57
N VAL A 190 -2.06 43.83 -31.38
CA VAL A 190 -2.77 44.01 -32.65
C VAL A 190 -2.27 42.92 -33.60
N GLY A 191 -2.99 41.80 -33.62
CA GLY A 191 -2.73 40.73 -34.58
C GLY A 191 -3.35 41.11 -35.91
N THR A 192 -2.52 41.42 -36.90
CA THR A 192 -2.96 41.42 -38.29
C THR A 192 -3.27 39.96 -38.64
N GLN A 193 -4.55 39.63 -38.80
CA GLN A 193 -4.96 38.32 -39.26
C GLN A 193 -4.61 38.24 -40.74
N THR A 194 -3.51 37.58 -41.08
CA THR A 194 -3.29 37.09 -42.44
C THR A 194 -4.30 35.98 -42.70
N ASP A 195 -4.91 35.96 -43.88
CA ASP A 195 -5.87 34.91 -44.27
C ASP A 195 -5.25 33.49 -44.30
N TYR A 196 -3.92 33.41 -44.17
CA TYR A 196 -3.14 32.18 -44.12
C TYR A 196 -2.52 31.99 -42.74
N ARG A 197 -2.59 30.77 -42.18
CA ARG A 197 -1.89 30.39 -40.95
C ARG A 197 -0.38 30.30 -41.21
N ASP A 198 0.45 30.80 -40.30
CA ASP A 198 1.92 30.64 -40.35
C ASP A 198 2.37 29.17 -40.45
N ALA A 199 1.55 28.23 -39.97
CA ALA A 199 1.81 26.78 -40.07
C ALA A 199 1.55 26.19 -41.48
N GLU A 200 0.92 26.95 -42.38
CA GLU A 200 0.64 26.59 -43.78
C GLU A 200 1.68 27.16 -44.75
N VAL A 201 2.67 27.91 -44.24
CA VAL A 201 3.79 28.41 -45.04
C VAL A 201 4.64 27.21 -45.47
N GLN A 202 4.78 27.01 -46.78
CA GLN A 202 5.61 25.96 -47.36
C GLN A 202 7.06 26.08 -46.84
N THR A 203 7.47 25.14 -45.98
CA THR A 203 8.83 25.08 -45.42
C THR A 203 9.84 24.44 -46.36
N ASP A 204 9.34 23.76 -47.40
CA ASP A 204 10.18 23.04 -48.34
C ASP A 204 10.61 23.96 -49.48
N PRO A 205 11.92 24.03 -49.80
CA PRO A 205 12.44 24.84 -50.90
C PRO A 205 11.70 24.54 -52.20
N TYR A 206 11.27 25.59 -52.92
CA TYR A 206 10.57 25.46 -54.19
C TYR A 206 11.43 24.75 -55.24
N SER A 207 10.91 23.66 -55.83
CA SER A 207 11.53 22.93 -56.94
C SER A 207 10.80 23.24 -58.26
N PRO A 208 11.43 23.93 -59.23
CA PRO A 208 10.79 24.26 -60.50
C PRO A 208 10.58 23.05 -61.41
N GLU A 209 9.56 23.12 -62.27
CA GLU A 209 9.33 22.15 -63.35
C GLU A 209 10.46 22.21 -64.41
N TYR A 210 10.83 21.07 -64.98
CA TYR A 210 11.91 20.96 -65.97
C TYR A 210 11.49 20.11 -67.17
N VAL A 211 12.08 20.37 -68.33
CA VAL A 211 11.89 19.59 -69.58
C VAL A 211 13.21 18.90 -69.94
N VAL A 212 13.17 17.59 -70.20
CA VAL A 212 14.36 16.78 -70.50
C VAL A 212 14.45 16.52 -72.00
N CYS A 213 15.60 16.80 -72.61
CA CYS A 213 15.90 16.40 -74.00
C CYS A 213 16.10 14.88 -74.08
N GLN A 214 15.50 14.23 -75.09
CA GLN A 214 15.40 12.77 -75.19
C GLN A 214 16.75 12.03 -75.25
N ASP A 215 17.84 12.74 -75.59
CA ASP A 215 19.13 12.12 -75.88
C ASP A 215 20.08 12.04 -74.66
N SER A 216 19.80 12.74 -73.55
CA SER A 216 20.63 12.63 -72.34
C SER A 216 19.88 12.99 -71.05
N ILE A 217 20.08 12.20 -70.00
CA ILE A 217 19.52 12.46 -68.66
C ILE A 217 20.58 13.25 -67.87
N PRO A 218 20.32 14.51 -67.46
CA PRO A 218 21.27 15.29 -66.68
C PRO A 218 21.49 14.70 -65.29
N GLU A 219 22.73 14.79 -64.78
CA GLU A 219 23.12 14.20 -63.48
C GLU A 219 22.26 14.70 -62.31
N LEU A 220 21.84 15.97 -62.36
CA LEU A 220 21.01 16.58 -61.32
C LEU A 220 19.67 15.85 -61.14
N LEU A 221 19.08 15.30 -62.21
CA LEU A 221 17.81 14.56 -62.12
C LEU A 221 17.98 13.18 -61.50
N THR A 222 19.18 12.60 -61.56
CA THR A 222 19.48 11.35 -60.83
C THR A 222 19.56 11.56 -59.32
N LEU A 223 19.70 12.81 -58.86
CA LEU A 223 19.74 13.19 -57.46
C LEU A 223 18.41 13.74 -56.93
N ALA A 224 17.32 13.68 -57.72
CA ALA A 224 16.01 14.19 -57.33
C ALA A 224 15.41 13.49 -56.09
N THR A 225 15.96 12.34 -55.68
CA THR A 225 15.60 11.66 -54.42
C THR A 225 16.12 12.38 -53.18
N LEU A 226 17.18 13.19 -53.32
CA LEU A 226 17.71 14.03 -52.24
C LEU A 226 16.88 15.32 -52.17
N THR A 227 16.15 15.48 -51.07
CA THR A 227 15.28 16.64 -50.82
C THR A 227 15.64 17.27 -49.48
N TRP A 228 15.18 18.49 -49.22
CA TRP A 228 15.42 19.17 -47.95
C TRP A 228 14.92 18.32 -46.77
N GLY A 229 15.77 18.08 -45.77
CA GLY A 229 15.47 17.17 -44.65
C GLY A 229 15.53 15.67 -44.99
N ARG A 230 15.78 15.30 -46.25
CA ARG A 230 16.02 13.94 -46.74
C ARG A 230 17.31 13.91 -47.59
N GLY A 231 18.43 14.15 -46.93
CA GLY A 231 19.78 14.10 -47.52
C GLY A 231 20.35 15.43 -48.00
N LEU A 232 19.58 16.54 -47.86
CA LEU A 232 20.09 17.91 -48.01
C LEU A 232 19.88 18.69 -46.69
N PRO A 233 20.88 19.47 -46.22
CA PRO A 233 22.20 19.71 -46.82
C PRO A 233 23.06 18.44 -46.85
N ALA A 234 23.80 18.25 -47.95
CA ALA A 234 24.56 17.03 -48.19
C ALA A 234 25.67 16.86 -47.14
N GLY A 235 25.62 15.76 -46.41
CA GLY A 235 26.69 15.27 -45.57
C GLY A 235 27.65 14.37 -46.34
N GLN A 236 28.60 13.79 -45.61
CA GLN A 236 29.66 12.95 -46.21
C GLN A 236 29.09 11.72 -46.95
N ALA A 237 28.06 11.08 -46.42
CA ALA A 237 27.46 9.90 -47.03
C ALA A 237 26.78 10.21 -48.37
N GLU A 238 26.05 11.34 -48.46
CA GLU A 238 25.43 11.75 -49.73
C GLU A 238 26.49 12.15 -50.76
N VAL A 239 27.57 12.84 -50.35
CA VAL A 239 28.68 13.18 -51.24
C VAL A 239 29.38 11.93 -51.77
N GLU A 240 29.72 10.97 -50.90
CA GLU A 240 30.34 9.70 -51.29
C GLU A 240 29.43 8.88 -52.23
N MET A 241 28.11 8.94 -52.04
CA MET A 241 27.14 8.33 -52.96
C MET A 241 27.16 9.00 -54.34
N ILE A 242 27.20 10.34 -54.39
CA ILE A 242 27.24 11.11 -55.65
C ILE A 242 28.55 10.83 -56.41
N GLU A 243 29.68 10.80 -55.72
CA GLU A 243 30.99 10.48 -56.30
C GLU A 243 30.99 9.07 -56.89
N ARG A 244 30.50 8.07 -56.14
CA ARG A 244 30.35 6.70 -56.64
C ARG A 244 29.43 6.61 -57.87
N ALA A 245 28.34 7.35 -57.89
CA ALA A 245 27.45 7.40 -59.05
C ALA A 245 28.15 7.98 -60.29
N ARG A 246 29.01 8.99 -60.12
CA ARG A 246 29.84 9.56 -61.20
C ARG A 246 30.90 8.59 -61.69
N GLU A 247 31.62 7.94 -60.77
CA GLU A 247 32.60 6.90 -61.09
C GLU A 247 31.95 5.75 -61.87
N LYS A 248 30.74 5.34 -61.48
CA LYS A 248 29.97 4.34 -62.19
C LYS A 248 29.64 4.77 -63.61
N ARG A 249 29.14 5.99 -63.83
CA ARG A 249 28.88 6.52 -65.18
C ARG A 249 30.15 6.61 -66.03
N ALA A 250 31.25 7.09 -65.45
CA ALA A 250 32.54 7.16 -66.13
C ALA A 250 33.03 5.76 -66.54
N TRP A 251 32.85 4.76 -65.67
CA TRP A 251 33.15 3.36 -65.98
C TRP A 251 32.20 2.77 -67.03
N GLU A 252 30.90 3.05 -66.99
CA GLU A 252 29.93 2.62 -68.00
C GLU A 252 30.28 3.14 -69.40
N ALA A 253 30.80 4.37 -69.49
CA ALA A 253 31.31 4.95 -70.73
C ALA A 253 32.54 4.21 -71.29
N THR A 254 33.32 3.52 -70.44
CA THR A 254 34.47 2.70 -70.88
C THR A 254 34.08 1.30 -71.39
N LEU A 255 32.80 0.91 -71.28
CA LEU A 255 32.35 -0.41 -71.69
C LEU A 255 32.33 -0.57 -73.22
N PRO A 256 32.69 -1.76 -73.76
CA PRO A 256 32.52 -2.07 -75.17
C PRO A 256 31.08 -1.86 -75.64
N CYS A 257 30.89 -1.36 -76.86
CA CYS A 257 29.58 -1.15 -77.46
C CYS A 257 28.76 -2.45 -77.54
N LEU A 258 27.43 -2.34 -77.47
CA LEU A 258 26.52 -3.50 -77.50
C LEU A 258 26.49 -4.22 -78.86
N SER A 259 26.87 -3.52 -79.93
CA SER A 259 26.83 -4.03 -81.31
C SER A 259 27.93 -5.05 -81.61
N ASP A 260 29.04 -5.05 -80.86
CA ASP A 260 30.22 -5.88 -81.13
C ASP A 260 30.14 -7.24 -80.42
N THR A 261 29.73 -8.29 -81.15
CA THR A 261 29.58 -9.66 -80.63
C THR A 261 30.89 -10.28 -80.13
N SER A 262 32.04 -9.87 -80.67
CA SER A 262 33.36 -10.36 -80.26
C SER A 262 33.82 -9.83 -78.90
N GLN A 263 33.32 -8.68 -78.44
CA GLN A 263 33.70 -8.05 -77.17
C GLN A 263 32.69 -8.32 -76.03
N PHE A 264 31.62 -9.07 -76.32
CA PHE A 264 30.55 -9.38 -75.38
C PHE A 264 31.05 -10.01 -74.07
N GLU A 265 31.95 -10.99 -74.15
CA GLU A 265 32.48 -11.66 -72.97
C GLU A 265 33.34 -10.72 -72.10
N LYS A 266 34.08 -9.80 -72.74
CA LYS A 266 34.87 -8.79 -72.05
C LYS A 266 33.95 -7.83 -71.29
N ARG A 267 32.86 -7.36 -71.93
CA ARG A 267 31.82 -6.54 -71.30
C ARG A 267 31.17 -7.27 -70.12
N ARG A 268 30.77 -8.53 -70.28
CA ARG A 268 30.18 -9.35 -69.21
C ARG A 268 31.11 -9.51 -68.02
N ARG A 269 32.40 -9.77 -68.26
CA ARG A 269 33.42 -9.87 -67.20
C ARG A 269 33.59 -8.55 -66.46
N MET A 270 33.64 -7.43 -67.18
CA MET A 270 33.70 -6.09 -66.58
C MET A 270 32.47 -5.79 -65.73
N MET A 271 31.26 -6.07 -66.23
CA MET A 271 30.01 -5.88 -65.47
C MET A 271 29.98 -6.72 -64.19
N ASN A 272 30.23 -8.03 -64.28
CA ASN A 272 30.26 -8.90 -63.10
C ASN A 272 31.33 -8.45 -62.08
N ALA A 273 32.48 -7.95 -62.54
CA ALA A 273 33.52 -7.44 -61.65
C ALA A 273 33.09 -6.16 -60.93
N MET A 274 32.43 -5.25 -61.63
CA MET A 274 31.89 -4.01 -61.04
C MET A 274 30.76 -4.32 -60.05
N GLU A 275 29.81 -5.18 -60.43
CA GLU A 275 28.74 -5.62 -59.54
C GLU A 275 29.31 -6.18 -58.24
N ARG A 276 30.28 -7.09 -58.29
CA ARG A 276 30.91 -7.63 -57.06
C ARG A 276 31.53 -6.55 -56.18
N LYS A 277 32.10 -5.50 -56.75
CA LYS A 277 32.63 -4.36 -55.98
C LYS A 277 31.50 -3.58 -55.31
N GLU A 278 30.41 -3.32 -56.02
CA GLU A 278 29.22 -2.66 -55.45
C GLU A 278 28.58 -3.50 -54.33
N TRP A 279 28.46 -4.82 -54.53
CA TRP A 279 27.98 -5.76 -53.51
C TRP A 279 28.88 -5.76 -52.28
N ALA A 280 30.21 -5.81 -52.45
CA ALA A 280 31.16 -5.75 -51.34
C ALA A 280 31.06 -4.45 -50.54
N PHE A 281 30.88 -3.31 -51.22
CA PHE A 281 30.69 -2.02 -50.57
C PHE A 281 29.39 -1.98 -49.75
N ARG A 282 28.29 -2.48 -50.32
CA ARG A 282 27.00 -2.57 -49.63
C ARG A 282 27.09 -3.50 -48.39
N GLU A 283 27.82 -4.59 -48.50
CA GLU A 283 28.05 -5.50 -47.38
C GLU A 283 28.81 -4.80 -46.24
N GLN A 284 29.83 -4.00 -46.55
CA GLN A 284 30.56 -3.20 -45.56
C GLN A 284 29.66 -2.16 -44.87
N GLU A 285 28.75 -1.51 -45.59
CA GLU A 285 27.78 -0.59 -44.97
C GLU A 285 26.83 -1.34 -44.01
N ILE A 286 26.36 -2.51 -44.42
CA ILE A 286 25.52 -3.38 -43.58
C ILE A 286 26.28 -3.82 -42.33
N GLU A 287 27.54 -4.23 -42.48
CA GLU A 287 28.41 -4.63 -41.38
C GLU A 287 28.59 -3.49 -40.36
N LYS A 288 28.94 -2.28 -40.81
CA LYS A 288 29.04 -1.09 -39.94
C LYS A 288 27.75 -0.82 -39.16
N LEU A 289 26.59 -0.92 -39.83
CA LEU A 289 25.29 -0.75 -39.16
C LEU A 289 25.03 -1.86 -38.13
N GLN A 290 25.41 -3.10 -38.44
CA GLN A 290 25.28 -4.22 -37.51
C GLN A 290 26.20 -4.07 -36.29
N GLU A 291 27.43 -3.61 -36.49
CA GLU A 291 28.37 -3.31 -35.41
C GLU A 291 27.81 -2.26 -34.45
N ILE A 292 27.30 -1.13 -34.97
CA ILE A 292 26.68 -0.08 -34.15
C ILE A 292 25.48 -0.64 -33.37
N ARG A 293 24.61 -1.41 -34.03
CA ARG A 293 23.47 -2.06 -33.36
C ARG A 293 23.92 -3.01 -32.25
N LEU A 294 24.98 -3.78 -32.49
CA LEU A 294 25.55 -4.73 -31.55
C LEU A 294 26.18 -4.01 -30.35
N GLU A 295 26.87 -2.89 -30.56
CA GLU A 295 27.39 -2.05 -29.47
C GLU A 295 26.27 -1.51 -28.57
N ILE A 296 25.18 -1.02 -29.17
CA ILE A 296 24.01 -0.56 -28.43
C ILE A 296 23.42 -1.72 -27.62
N LEU A 297 23.29 -2.91 -28.22
CA LEU A 297 22.77 -4.10 -27.55
C LEU A 297 23.67 -4.51 -26.37
N LYS A 298 25.00 -4.50 -26.53
CA LYS A 298 25.96 -4.74 -25.44
C LYS A 298 25.77 -3.75 -24.29
N LYS A 299 25.61 -2.45 -24.60
CA LYS A 299 25.34 -1.41 -23.58
C LYS A 299 24.02 -1.67 -22.84
N LEU A 300 22.97 -2.06 -23.57
CA LEU A 300 21.67 -2.39 -22.97
C LEU A 300 21.72 -3.64 -22.08
N LEU A 301 22.47 -4.67 -22.47
CA LEU A 301 22.69 -5.85 -21.65
C LEU A 301 23.42 -5.51 -20.35
N ARG A 302 24.50 -4.71 -20.40
CA ARG A 302 25.19 -4.26 -19.18
C ARG A 302 24.25 -3.51 -18.24
N LYS A 303 23.47 -2.56 -18.77
CA LYS A 303 22.46 -1.83 -17.97
C LYS A 303 21.43 -2.79 -17.36
N ARG A 304 21.00 -3.82 -18.07
CA ARG A 304 20.08 -4.82 -17.55
C ARG A 304 20.71 -5.60 -16.39
N ASP A 305 21.95 -6.04 -16.54
CA ASP A 305 22.68 -6.81 -15.53
C ASP A 305 22.94 -5.96 -14.28
N GLU A 306 23.34 -4.69 -14.45
CA GLU A 306 23.49 -3.72 -13.36
C GLU A 306 22.20 -3.56 -12.58
N ASN A 307 21.07 -3.30 -13.26
CA ASN A 307 19.76 -3.19 -12.61
C ASN A 307 19.37 -4.47 -11.85
N GLN A 308 19.64 -5.65 -12.43
CA GLN A 308 19.37 -6.92 -11.77
C GLN A 308 20.24 -7.10 -10.51
N ASN A 309 21.52 -6.72 -10.59
CA ASN A 309 22.44 -6.77 -9.47
C ASN A 309 22.01 -5.82 -8.35
N GLU A 310 21.56 -4.60 -8.67
CA GLU A 310 21.03 -3.67 -7.67
C GLU A 310 19.83 -4.24 -6.91
N VAL A 311 18.88 -4.85 -7.63
CA VAL A 311 17.71 -5.50 -7.02
C VAL A 311 18.15 -6.66 -6.13
N ASN A 312 19.05 -7.52 -6.61
CA ASN A 312 19.60 -8.64 -5.84
C ASN A 312 20.32 -8.16 -4.57
N MET A 313 21.11 -7.08 -4.66
CA MET A 313 21.80 -6.47 -3.52
C MET A 313 20.81 -5.92 -2.50
N LYS A 314 19.73 -5.26 -2.92
CA LYS A 314 18.67 -4.78 -2.02
C LYS A 314 18.01 -5.94 -1.26
N HIS A 315 17.70 -7.05 -1.94
CA HIS A 315 17.13 -8.23 -1.30
C HIS A 315 18.09 -8.87 -0.28
N LEU A 316 19.38 -8.96 -0.63
CA LEU A 316 20.39 -9.49 0.28
C LEU A 316 20.58 -8.58 1.51
N ASN A 317 20.63 -7.26 1.31
CA ASN A 317 20.73 -6.30 2.40
C ASN A 317 19.51 -6.35 3.33
N ALA A 318 18.29 -6.42 2.78
CA ALA A 318 17.08 -6.54 3.59
C ALA A 318 17.10 -7.82 4.45
N ARG A 319 17.50 -8.95 3.87
CA ARG A 319 17.65 -10.21 4.60
C ARG A 319 18.74 -10.12 5.67
N TRP A 320 19.85 -9.47 5.36
CA TRP A 320 20.94 -9.25 6.31
C TRP A 320 20.49 -8.39 7.49
N CYS A 321 19.78 -7.29 7.25
CA CYS A 321 19.21 -6.44 8.30
C CYS A 321 18.28 -7.22 9.23
N GLN A 322 17.37 -8.03 8.68
CA GLN A 322 16.46 -8.86 9.50
C GLN A 322 17.22 -9.86 10.38
N LEU A 323 18.23 -10.53 9.82
CA LEU A 323 19.06 -11.47 10.57
C LEU A 323 19.88 -10.75 11.65
N GLN A 324 20.35 -9.54 11.35
CA GLN A 324 21.09 -8.71 12.28
C GLN A 324 20.21 -8.23 13.44
N GLU A 325 19.00 -7.75 13.17
CA GLU A 325 18.01 -7.39 14.20
C GLU A 325 17.66 -8.59 15.09
N ALA A 326 17.44 -9.76 14.49
CA ALA A 326 17.15 -10.98 15.25
C ALA A 326 18.32 -11.40 16.16
N LYS A 327 19.57 -11.19 15.68
CA LYS A 327 20.77 -11.41 16.48
C LYS A 327 20.86 -10.41 17.63
N GLU A 328 20.65 -9.13 17.37
CA GLU A 328 20.69 -8.06 18.37
C GLU A 328 19.61 -8.25 19.44
N ALA A 329 18.40 -8.63 19.06
CA ALA A 329 17.34 -8.96 20.01
C ALA A 329 17.72 -10.15 20.93
N LYS A 330 18.39 -11.18 20.41
CA LYS A 330 18.92 -12.29 21.23
C LYS A 330 20.02 -11.80 22.18
N LEU A 331 20.94 -10.96 21.72
CA LEU A 331 21.98 -10.37 22.55
C LEU A 331 21.39 -9.51 23.67
N ALA A 332 20.38 -8.69 23.38
CA ALA A 332 19.68 -7.89 24.38
C ALA A 332 19.02 -8.76 25.47
N ARG A 333 18.42 -9.89 25.08
CA ARG A 333 17.87 -10.87 26.04
C ARG A 333 18.97 -11.45 26.94
N ILE A 334 20.11 -11.85 26.35
CA ILE A 334 21.25 -12.37 27.10
C ILE A 334 21.81 -11.32 28.06
N GLN A 335 21.91 -10.06 27.62
CA GLN A 335 22.37 -8.97 28.47
C GLN A 335 21.39 -8.72 29.63
N HIS A 336 20.08 -8.73 29.37
CA HIS A 336 19.06 -8.56 30.41
C HIS A 336 19.11 -9.69 31.45
N THR A 337 19.26 -10.94 31.01
CA THR A 337 19.39 -12.09 31.93
C THR A 337 20.69 -12.00 32.73
N HIS A 338 21.79 -11.60 32.09
CA HIS A 338 23.08 -11.38 32.74
C HIS A 338 22.99 -10.31 33.83
N VAL A 339 22.46 -9.12 33.53
CA VAL A 339 22.27 -8.03 34.52
C VAL A 339 21.33 -8.46 35.64
N SER A 340 20.23 -9.15 35.32
CA SER A 340 19.30 -9.68 36.32
C SER A 340 19.96 -10.72 37.22
N ALA A 341 20.78 -11.60 36.67
CA ALA A 341 21.52 -12.60 37.42
C ALA A 341 22.56 -11.95 38.35
N ILE A 342 23.33 -10.99 37.86
CA ILE A 342 24.26 -10.19 38.67
C ILE A 342 23.51 -9.51 39.81
N ARG A 343 22.41 -8.81 39.53
CA ARG A 343 21.61 -8.14 40.57
C ARG A 343 21.12 -9.11 41.65
N LYS A 344 20.65 -10.31 41.26
CA LYS A 344 20.24 -11.36 42.19
C LYS A 344 21.41 -11.89 43.02
N LEU A 345 22.58 -12.09 42.39
CA LEU A 345 23.80 -12.52 43.08
C LEU A 345 24.26 -11.48 44.10
N VAL A 346 24.29 -10.18 43.73
CA VAL A 346 24.60 -9.09 44.64
C VAL A 346 23.59 -9.03 45.80
N GLY A 347 22.31 -9.23 45.53
CA GLY A 347 21.27 -9.31 46.56
C GLY A 347 21.48 -10.47 47.54
N LYS A 348 21.81 -11.67 47.04
CA LYS A 348 22.14 -12.84 47.87
C LYS A 348 23.45 -12.64 48.66
N GLY A 349 24.44 -11.97 48.06
CA GLY A 349 25.71 -11.64 48.68
C GLY A 349 25.61 -10.70 49.88
N LYS A 350 24.50 -9.95 50.03
CA LYS A 350 24.26 -9.16 51.25
C LYS A 350 23.95 -10.04 52.47
N ASN A 351 23.27 -11.17 52.27
CA ASN A 351 22.84 -12.09 53.34
C ASN A 351 23.33 -13.52 53.06
N ILE A 352 24.66 -13.71 52.98
CA ILE A 352 25.29 -15.01 52.65
C ILE A 352 24.90 -16.09 53.67
N GLU A 353 24.81 -15.72 54.95
CA GLU A 353 24.49 -16.65 56.05
C GLU A 353 23.00 -17.03 56.11
N GLY A 354 22.13 -16.37 55.33
CA GLY A 354 20.69 -16.67 55.30
C GLY A 354 19.93 -16.38 56.61
N LYS A 355 20.54 -15.67 57.56
CA LYS A 355 19.92 -15.33 58.84
C LYS A 355 18.77 -14.35 58.63
N LEU A 356 17.64 -14.58 59.32
CA LEU A 356 16.52 -13.66 59.35
C LEU A 356 16.88 -12.46 60.24
N GLU A 357 17.07 -11.30 59.62
CA GLU A 357 17.32 -10.06 60.36
C GLU A 357 16.02 -9.51 60.96
N ARG A 358 16.08 -9.09 62.23
CA ARG A 358 14.97 -8.39 62.88
C ARG A 358 14.81 -7.00 62.25
N ARG A 359 13.57 -6.62 61.97
CA ARG A 359 13.21 -5.31 61.42
C ARG A 359 13.77 -4.16 62.28
N ASN A 360 14.49 -3.22 61.66
CA ASN A 360 15.01 -2.02 62.31
C ASN A 360 14.10 -0.82 62.01
N ILE A 361 13.26 -0.46 62.98
CA ILE A 361 12.24 0.59 62.82
C ILE A 361 12.88 1.94 62.51
N ILE A 362 13.95 2.31 63.22
CA ILE A 362 14.61 3.62 63.04
C ILE A 362 15.12 3.73 61.60
N ARG A 363 15.76 2.67 61.09
CA ARG A 363 16.27 2.66 59.71
C ARG A 363 15.15 2.76 58.67
N ASP A 364 14.02 2.10 58.90
CA ASP A 364 12.87 2.16 58.00
C ASP A 364 12.29 3.59 57.92
N TYR A 365 12.20 4.31 59.05
CA TYR A 365 11.68 5.69 59.04
C TYR A 365 12.70 6.72 58.51
N CYS A 366 14.00 6.40 58.56
CA CYS A 366 15.05 7.23 57.94
C CYS A 366 15.12 7.08 56.41
N ASP A 367 14.71 5.93 55.86
CA ASP A 367 14.74 5.67 54.41
C ASP A 367 13.36 5.82 53.78
N TYR A 368 13.18 6.83 52.94
CA TYR A 368 11.92 7.05 52.21
C TYR A 368 11.60 5.93 51.20
N ALA A 369 12.59 5.13 50.79
CA ALA A 369 12.37 3.96 49.96
C ALA A 369 11.92 2.72 50.76
N SER A 370 11.78 2.84 52.09
CA SER A 370 11.33 1.73 52.94
C SER A 370 9.85 1.38 52.74
N GLN A 371 9.46 0.23 53.27
CA GLN A 371 8.08 -0.25 53.22
C GLN A 371 7.08 0.63 53.98
N VAL A 372 7.55 1.52 54.86
CA VAL A 372 6.68 2.42 55.63
C VAL A 372 6.05 3.47 54.72
N TYR A 373 6.85 4.05 53.83
CA TYR A 373 6.41 5.09 52.90
C TYR A 373 6.03 4.53 51.52
N GLY A 374 6.64 3.41 51.10
CA GLY A 374 6.36 2.72 49.84
C GLY A 374 6.03 1.24 50.04
N PRO A 375 4.83 0.90 50.56
CA PRO A 375 4.45 -0.49 50.79
C PRO A 375 4.38 -1.27 49.47
N LEU A 376 4.99 -2.46 49.42
CA LEU A 376 4.92 -3.33 48.25
C LEU A 376 3.61 -4.12 48.23
N SER A 377 2.93 -4.13 47.08
CA SER A 377 1.60 -4.74 46.95
C SER A 377 1.53 -6.22 47.29
N ARG A 378 2.63 -6.97 47.06
CA ARG A 378 2.71 -8.39 47.44
C ARG A 378 2.59 -8.66 48.95
N LEU A 379 2.77 -7.64 49.79
CA LEU A 379 2.61 -7.75 51.25
C LEU A 379 1.16 -7.54 51.69
N GLY A 380 0.31 -6.99 50.82
CA GLY A 380 -1.12 -6.78 51.08
C GLY A 380 -1.46 -5.77 52.18
N ARG A 381 -0.46 -5.11 52.77
CA ARG A 381 -0.65 -4.16 53.86
C ARG A 381 -0.47 -2.73 53.35
N PHE A 382 -1.59 -2.04 53.19
CA PHE A 382 -1.64 -0.65 52.75
C PHE A 382 -2.35 0.18 53.83
N PRO A 383 -1.61 0.98 54.61
CA PRO A 383 -2.22 1.77 55.69
C PRO A 383 -3.22 2.80 55.15
N ASP A 384 -3.00 3.32 53.94
CA ASP A 384 -3.79 4.39 53.36
C ASP A 384 -5.03 3.92 52.59
N ASN A 385 -5.22 2.61 52.41
CA ASN A 385 -6.29 2.06 51.57
C ASN A 385 -7.70 2.34 52.12
N ASN A 386 -7.80 2.56 53.43
CA ASN A 386 -9.04 2.89 54.13
C ASN A 386 -9.08 4.36 54.56
N SER A 387 -8.22 5.21 53.99
CA SER A 387 -8.18 6.64 54.33
C SER A 387 -9.53 7.33 54.12
N GLU A 388 -10.30 6.90 53.11
CA GLU A 388 -11.64 7.42 52.83
C GLU A 388 -12.66 7.11 53.94
N ASP A 389 -12.50 6.00 54.68
CA ASP A 389 -13.40 5.63 55.79
C ASP A 389 -13.30 6.62 56.96
N PHE A 390 -12.17 7.31 57.07
CA PHE A 390 -11.92 8.32 58.11
C PHE A 390 -12.21 9.75 57.63
N VAL A 391 -12.63 9.93 56.37
CA VAL A 391 -13.03 11.24 55.85
C VAL A 391 -14.43 11.55 56.39
N VAL A 392 -14.50 12.41 57.40
CA VAL A 392 -15.74 12.84 58.04
C VAL A 392 -16.54 13.74 57.08
N LYS A 393 -17.43 13.15 56.27
CA LYS A 393 -18.40 13.86 55.44
C LYS A 393 -19.72 14.00 56.21
N ASN A 394 -19.81 15.01 57.05
CA ASN A 394 -21.01 15.24 57.86
C ASN A 394 -21.85 16.39 57.29
N HIS A 395 -23.17 16.20 57.17
CA HIS A 395 -24.13 17.26 56.83
C HIS A 395 -23.93 18.51 57.69
N TYR A 396 -23.66 18.27 58.97
CA TYR A 396 -23.40 19.28 59.98
C TYR A 396 -22.16 20.15 59.75
N LEU A 397 -21.16 19.68 58.99
CA LEU A 397 -19.92 20.43 58.72
C LEU A 397 -19.93 21.06 57.31
N ASN A 398 -20.77 20.56 56.41
CA ASN A 398 -20.77 20.93 55.00
C ASN A 398 -21.87 21.94 54.62
N THR A 399 -22.90 22.08 55.44
CA THR A 399 -24.04 22.97 55.18
C THR A 399 -24.23 23.97 56.29
N TYR A 400 -24.68 25.18 55.94
CA TYR A 400 -25.01 26.20 56.92
C TYR A 400 -26.15 25.76 57.84
N GLU A 401 -27.19 25.14 57.28
CA GLU A 401 -28.32 24.59 58.04
C GLU A 401 -27.84 23.56 59.07
N GLY A 402 -26.99 22.62 58.67
CA GLY A 402 -26.40 21.65 59.58
C GLY A 402 -25.50 22.26 60.67
N LEU A 403 -24.80 23.36 60.38
CA LEU A 403 -24.05 24.09 61.42
C LEU A 403 -24.97 24.75 62.44
N VAL A 404 -26.10 25.29 62.00
CA VAL A 404 -27.13 25.88 62.88
C VAL A 404 -27.79 24.79 63.73
N GLU A 405 -28.06 23.61 63.14
CA GLU A 405 -28.55 22.46 63.90
C GLU A 405 -27.53 22.01 64.96
N LEU A 406 -26.24 21.92 64.62
CA LEU A 406 -25.18 21.67 65.60
C LEU A 406 -25.13 22.73 66.69
N GLU A 407 -25.19 24.00 66.32
CA GLU A 407 -25.20 25.13 67.25
C GLU A 407 -26.37 25.01 68.24
N SER A 408 -27.54 24.59 67.74
CA SER A 408 -28.74 24.39 68.57
C SER A 408 -28.68 23.14 69.47
N CYS A 409 -27.93 22.11 69.06
CA CYS A 409 -27.68 20.92 69.88
C CYS A 409 -26.66 21.18 70.99
N LEU A 410 -25.78 22.17 70.78
CA LEU A 410 -24.83 22.61 71.79
C LEU A 410 -25.55 23.48 72.83
N PRO A 411 -25.27 23.27 74.12
CA PRO A 411 -25.90 24.07 75.17
C PRO A 411 -25.46 25.55 75.07
N ASP A 412 -26.38 26.47 75.39
CA ASP A 412 -26.22 27.93 75.27
C ASP A 412 -24.92 28.50 75.84
N PHE A 413 -24.27 27.82 76.79
CA PHE A 413 -23.00 28.28 77.35
C PHE A 413 -21.78 28.07 76.43
N VAL A 414 -21.89 27.22 75.42
CA VAL A 414 -20.84 26.95 74.41
C VAL A 414 -20.89 28.01 73.31
N THR A 415 -22.09 28.45 72.95
CA THR A 415 -22.36 29.37 71.83
C THR A 415 -22.45 30.82 72.28
N GLN A 416 -22.99 31.10 73.47
CA GLN A 416 -23.13 32.47 73.99
C GLN A 416 -21.99 32.85 74.96
N PRO A 417 -21.38 34.04 74.78
CA PRO A 417 -20.37 34.52 75.69
C PRO A 417 -20.97 34.81 77.08
N ARG A 418 -20.46 34.12 78.11
CA ARG A 418 -20.83 34.40 79.50
C ARG A 418 -20.19 35.70 79.99
N ILE A 419 -20.86 36.82 79.77
CA ILE A 419 -20.47 38.11 80.35
C ILE A 419 -20.91 38.13 81.81
N ARG A 420 -20.00 37.77 82.72
CA ARG A 420 -20.19 38.01 84.15
C ARG A 420 -19.64 39.39 84.50
N PRO A 421 -20.46 40.38 84.91
CA PRO A 421 -19.91 41.62 85.42
C PRO A 421 -19.05 41.31 86.67
N PRO A 422 -17.86 41.91 86.80
CA PRO A 422 -17.00 41.65 87.95
C PRO A 422 -17.74 42.02 89.23
N LYS A 423 -17.82 41.07 90.18
CA LYS A 423 -18.39 41.35 91.51
C LYS A 423 -17.62 42.53 92.13
N PRO A 424 -18.29 43.55 92.67
CA PRO A 424 -17.59 44.67 93.30
C PRO A 424 -16.79 44.15 94.51
N LYS A 425 -15.46 44.24 94.47
CA LYS A 425 -14.56 43.72 95.52
C LYS A 425 -14.74 44.38 96.88
N VAL A 426 -15.38 45.56 96.92
CA VAL A 426 -15.56 46.35 98.14
C VAL A 426 -16.99 46.88 98.19
N ALA A 427 -17.73 46.48 99.22
CA ALA A 427 -19.09 46.93 99.53
C ALA A 427 -19.13 48.39 100.02
N THR A 428 -17.98 48.93 100.42
CA THR A 428 -17.78 50.31 100.88
C THR A 428 -17.08 51.19 99.83
N THR A 429 -17.44 52.46 99.81
CA THR A 429 -16.71 53.53 99.11
C THR A 429 -15.44 53.91 99.88
N LYS A 430 -14.45 54.57 99.24
CA LYS A 430 -13.20 54.99 99.90
C LYS A 430 -13.43 55.83 101.17
N ALA A 431 -14.57 56.51 101.27
CA ALA A 431 -15.01 57.31 102.42
C ALA A 431 -15.76 56.50 103.50
N GLY A 432 -15.76 55.16 103.44
CA GLY A 432 -16.36 54.29 104.47
C GLY A 432 -17.87 54.02 104.32
N PHE A 433 -18.59 54.76 103.46
CA PHE A 433 -20.02 54.52 103.24
C PHE A 433 -20.32 53.22 102.48
N LEU A 434 -21.42 52.55 102.83
CA LEU A 434 -21.94 51.40 102.08
C LEU A 434 -22.48 51.83 100.71
N LYS A 435 -22.09 51.11 99.65
CA LYS A 435 -22.61 51.28 98.29
C LYS A 435 -24.09 50.90 98.23
N ARG A 436 -24.85 51.50 97.32
CA ARG A 436 -26.32 51.34 97.19
C ARG A 436 -26.79 49.88 97.23
N ALA A 437 -26.09 48.98 96.55
CA ALA A 437 -26.41 47.54 96.54
C ALA A 437 -26.23 46.87 97.92
N ALA A 438 -25.17 47.23 98.67
CA ALA A 438 -24.88 46.68 99.99
C ALA A 438 -25.71 47.30 101.12
N ARG A 439 -26.35 48.45 100.87
CA ARG A 439 -27.21 49.14 101.85
C ARG A 439 -28.49 48.34 102.10
N MET A 440 -29.16 47.91 101.03
CA MET A 440 -30.37 47.07 101.12
C MET A 440 -30.08 45.76 101.87
N ASP A 441 -28.96 45.09 101.56
CA ASP A 441 -28.56 43.86 102.22
C ASP A 441 -28.28 44.06 103.73
N HIS A 442 -27.70 45.21 104.10
CA HIS A 442 -27.44 45.55 105.50
C HIS A 442 -28.72 45.88 106.26
N GLU A 443 -29.62 46.67 105.67
CA GLU A 443 -30.94 46.97 106.23
C GLU A 443 -31.75 45.68 106.45
N LEU A 444 -31.75 44.76 105.48
CA LEU A 444 -32.37 43.44 105.62
C LEU A 444 -31.76 42.62 106.76
N ALA A 445 -30.43 42.65 106.93
CA ALA A 445 -29.75 41.95 108.01
C ALA A 445 -30.07 42.54 109.40
N GLU A 446 -30.19 43.87 109.52
CA GLU A 446 -30.61 44.53 110.76
C GLU A 446 -32.05 44.19 111.12
N VAL A 447 -32.97 44.30 110.16
CA VAL A 447 -34.38 43.90 110.33
C VAL A 447 -34.47 42.44 110.76
N HIS A 448 -33.71 41.55 110.12
CA HIS A 448 -33.64 40.14 110.48
C HIS A 448 -33.10 39.93 111.91
N LYS A 449 -32.08 40.67 112.33
CA LYS A 449 -31.51 40.58 113.69
C LYS A 449 -32.49 41.08 114.75
N ILE A 450 -33.21 42.17 114.49
CA ILE A 450 -34.28 42.69 115.35
C ILE A 450 -35.39 41.65 115.47
N TYR A 451 -35.82 41.07 114.35
CA TYR A 451 -36.82 40.01 114.33
C TYR A 451 -36.41 38.81 115.18
N TYR A 452 -35.19 38.29 115.01
CA TYR A 452 -34.65 37.18 115.80
C TYR A 452 -34.53 37.51 117.30
N GLN A 453 -34.10 38.72 117.67
CA GLN A 453 -34.04 39.14 119.07
C GLN A 453 -35.44 39.28 119.68
N SER A 454 -36.44 39.72 118.91
CA SER A 454 -37.84 39.79 119.36
C SER A 454 -38.40 38.40 119.67
N ILE A 455 -38.08 37.40 118.83
CA ILE A 455 -38.45 35.99 119.06
C ILE A 455 -37.74 35.46 120.32
N ARG A 456 -36.44 35.73 120.46
CA ARG A 456 -35.64 35.24 121.60
C ARG A 456 -36.10 35.83 122.94
N LYS A 457 -36.46 37.13 122.98
CA LYS A 457 -37.01 37.77 124.19
C LYS A 457 -38.40 37.25 124.55
N LYS A 458 -39.27 36.97 123.56
CA LYS A 458 -40.58 36.33 123.81
C LYS A 458 -40.40 34.89 124.32
N GLY A 459 -39.44 34.13 123.78
CA GLY A 459 -39.12 32.78 124.26
C GLY A 459 -38.58 32.74 125.70
N SER A 460 -37.71 33.67 126.09
CA SER A 460 -37.17 33.73 127.46
C SER A 460 -38.19 34.14 128.53
N HIS A 461 -39.24 34.90 128.17
CA HIS A 461 -40.29 35.27 129.13
C HIS A 461 -41.27 34.12 129.42
N VAL A 462 -41.44 33.19 128.47
CA VAL A 462 -42.28 31.99 128.65
C VAL A 462 -41.58 30.93 129.51
N GLN A 463 -40.24 30.89 129.52
CA GLN A 463 -39.45 29.90 130.28
C GLN A 463 -39.24 30.25 131.77
N VAL A 464 -39.43 31.51 132.17
CA VAL A 464 -39.38 31.92 133.59
C VAL A 464 -40.72 31.71 134.30
N LEU A 465 -41.84 31.68 133.56
CA LEU A 465 -43.18 31.40 134.10
C LEU A 465 -43.50 29.90 134.23
N SER A 466 -42.72 29.00 133.62
CA SER A 466 -42.91 27.54 133.69
C SER A 466 -42.11 26.83 134.79
N ASN A 467 -41.31 27.56 135.60
CA ASN A 467 -40.50 27.01 136.71
C ASN A 467 -41.00 27.47 138.10
N LEU A 468 -42.23 27.99 138.20
CA LEU A 468 -42.86 28.48 139.44
C LEU A 468 -44.29 27.94 139.68
N ILE A 469 -44.65 26.83 139.04
CA ILE A 469 -45.83 25.99 139.32
C ILE A 469 -45.33 24.55 139.29
#